data_AF-A0A183DXB0-F1
#
_entry.id   AF-A0A183DXB0-F1
#
_cell.length_a   1.000
_cell.length_b   1.000
_cell.length_c   1.000
_cell.angle_alpha   90.00
_cell.angle_beta   90.00
_cell.angle_gamma   90.00
#
_symmetry.space_group_name_H-M   'P 1'
#
loop_
_entity.id
_entity.type
_entity.pdbx_description
1 polymer ?
#
loop_
_entity_poly.entity_id
_entity_poly.type
_entity_poly.pdbx_seq_one_letter_code
_entity_poly.pdbx_strand_id
1 'polypeptide(L)'
;MVLVAGRKVKIIKKHKRRFTRHESDRYHRLRPNWRKPKGQRRMPKIGYGNNKKTRHMLPNGFRKVLVHNVKDLEMLLMQNKRFAGEVAHGVSSRKRKSIVERAQQLNIKLTNGHARIRSEENE
;
A
#
# COMPACT_ATOMS: atom_id res chain seq x y z
N MET A 1 -2.16 -17.22 -4.46
CA MET A 1 -1.70 -16.58 -5.72
C MET A 1 -2.60 -15.39 -5.99
N VAL A 2 -2.15 -14.36 -6.71
CA VAL A 2 -2.97 -13.17 -7.03
C VAL A 2 -3.30 -13.15 -8.52
N LEU A 3 -4.45 -12.59 -8.88
CA LEU A 3 -4.85 -12.44 -10.28
C LEU A 3 -4.25 -11.16 -10.86
N VAL A 4 -3.53 -11.29 -11.96
CA VAL A 4 -2.99 -10.17 -12.75
C VAL A 4 -3.37 -10.40 -14.19
N ALA A 5 -4.24 -9.55 -14.75
CA ALA A 5 -4.71 -9.65 -16.13
C ALA A 5 -5.18 -11.09 -16.50
N GLY A 6 -6.04 -11.68 -15.64
CA GLY A 6 -6.60 -13.02 -15.85
C GLY A 6 -5.67 -14.19 -15.53
N ARG A 7 -4.40 -13.96 -15.18
CA ARG A 7 -3.44 -15.03 -14.84
C ARG A 7 -3.16 -15.07 -13.34
N LYS A 8 -3.10 -16.27 -12.75
CA LYS A 8 -2.66 -16.47 -11.37
C LYS A 8 -1.13 -16.33 -11.31
N VAL A 9 -0.65 -15.35 -10.55
CA VAL A 9 0.78 -15.08 -10.34
C VAL A 9 1.10 -15.16 -8.85
N LYS A 10 2.20 -15.82 -8.49
CA LYS A 10 2.71 -15.81 -7.10
C LYS A 10 3.52 -14.54 -6.86
N ILE A 11 3.19 -13.79 -5.81
CA ILE A 11 4.01 -12.65 -5.38
C ILE A 11 5.26 -13.20 -4.70
N ILE A 12 6.40 -13.09 -5.36
CA ILE A 12 7.71 -13.46 -4.82
C ILE A 12 8.44 -12.18 -4.42
N LYS A 13 8.87 -12.10 -3.16
CA LYS A 13 9.74 -11.04 -2.64
C LYS A 13 11.16 -11.61 -2.56
N LYS A 14 12.08 -11.09 -3.36
CA LYS A 14 13.48 -11.57 -3.40
C LYS A 14 14.23 -11.29 -2.10
N HIS A 15 13.91 -10.18 -1.46
CA HIS A 15 14.46 -9.78 -0.16
C HIS A 15 13.31 -9.34 0.74
N LYS A 16 13.12 -10.04 1.86
CA LYS A 16 12.03 -9.75 2.82
C LYS A 16 12.46 -8.75 3.90
N ARG A 17 13.73 -8.78 4.31
CA ARG A 17 14.29 -7.90 5.35
C ARG A 17 14.41 -6.47 4.81
N ARG A 18 14.42 -5.48 5.70
CA ARG A 18 14.79 -4.10 5.32
C ARG A 18 16.31 -4.01 5.21
N PHE A 19 16.81 -3.18 4.30
CA PHE A 19 18.22 -2.83 4.28
C PHE A 19 18.45 -1.77 5.37
N THR A 20 19.08 -2.18 6.47
CA THR A 20 19.35 -1.30 7.61
C THR A 20 20.76 -0.71 7.52
N ARG A 21 20.95 0.50 8.05
CA ARG A 21 22.29 1.11 8.17
C ARG A 21 23.19 0.30 9.09
N HIS A 22 24.48 0.25 8.79
CA HIS A 22 25.49 -0.32 9.68
C HIS A 22 25.41 0.30 11.08
N GLU A 23 25.47 -0.54 12.13
CA GLU A 23 25.48 -0.17 13.55
C GLU A 23 24.27 0.65 14.03
N SER A 24 23.19 0.69 13.25
CA SER A 24 21.92 1.32 13.69
C SER A 24 21.23 0.59 14.83
N ASP A 25 21.59 -0.67 15.04
CA ASP A 25 21.20 -1.50 16.18
C ASP A 25 21.99 -1.16 17.45
N ARG A 26 23.24 -0.69 17.32
CA ARG A 26 24.13 -0.39 18.45
C ARG A 26 23.98 1.04 18.97
N TYR A 27 23.76 2.01 18.07
CA TYR A 27 23.76 3.43 18.42
C TYR A 27 22.42 4.10 18.13
N HIS A 28 21.75 4.64 19.15
CA HIS A 28 20.46 5.34 18.99
C HIS A 28 20.52 6.54 18.03
N ARG A 29 21.66 7.25 18.01
CA ARG A 29 21.91 8.36 17.06
C ARG A 29 21.89 7.93 15.58
N LEU A 30 22.15 6.64 15.30
CA LEU A 30 22.18 6.10 13.94
C LEU A 30 20.81 5.52 13.58
N ARG A 31 20.02 6.30 12.82
CA ARG A 31 18.75 5.81 12.29
C ARG A 31 18.96 4.60 11.35
N PRO A 32 18.02 3.63 11.30
CA PRO A 32 18.14 2.42 10.49
C PRO A 32 18.01 2.64 8.97
N ASN A 33 17.76 3.86 8.51
CA ASN A 33 17.65 4.18 7.09
C ASN A 33 18.96 3.89 6.35
N TRP A 34 18.89 3.08 5.30
CA TRP A 34 20.06 2.68 4.52
C TRP A 34 20.92 3.88 4.07
N ARG A 35 22.23 3.78 4.30
CA ARG A 35 23.28 4.64 3.74
C ARG A 35 24.38 3.73 3.22
N LYS A 36 24.93 4.05 2.04
CA LYS A 36 26.01 3.26 1.44
C LYS A 36 27.23 3.30 2.37
N PRO A 37 27.64 2.18 3.00
CA PRO A 37 28.87 2.16 3.78
C PRO A 37 30.07 2.22 2.83
N LYS A 38 31.17 2.82 3.29
CA LYS A 38 32.44 2.82 2.56
C LYS A 38 33.19 1.48 2.69
N GLY A 39 32.76 0.59 3.59
CA GLY A 39 33.29 -0.78 3.78
C GLY A 39 32.39 -1.89 3.21
N GLN A 40 32.77 -3.15 3.44
CA GLN A 40 32.11 -4.33 2.85
C GLN A 40 30.92 -4.86 3.69
N ARG A 41 29.69 -4.55 3.29
CA ARG A 41 28.47 -5.29 3.67
C ARG A 41 27.55 -5.46 2.47
N ARG A 42 26.58 -6.38 2.56
CA ARG A 42 25.54 -6.57 1.53
C ARG A 42 24.77 -5.27 1.31
N MET A 43 24.96 -4.67 0.14
CA MET A 43 24.30 -3.43 -0.27
C MET A 43 22.99 -3.75 -1.02
N PRO A 44 22.00 -2.85 -1.00
CA PRO A 44 20.94 -2.84 -2.00
C PRO A 44 21.56 -2.80 -3.40
N LYS A 45 21.11 -3.70 -4.25
CA LYS A 45 21.51 -3.86 -5.65
C LYS A 45 20.25 -4.03 -6.51
N ILE A 46 20.37 -3.71 -7.80
CA ILE A 46 19.26 -3.85 -8.76
C ILE A 46 18.72 -5.29 -8.83
N GLY A 47 19.56 -6.30 -8.59
CA GLY A 47 19.18 -7.72 -8.57
C GLY A 47 18.09 -8.10 -7.57
N TYR A 48 17.93 -7.33 -6.48
CA TYR A 48 16.85 -7.52 -5.51
C TYR A 48 15.49 -6.98 -5.98
N GLY A 49 15.43 -6.31 -7.13
CA GLY A 49 14.19 -5.84 -7.74
C GLY A 49 13.19 -6.97 -7.98
N ASN A 50 11.97 -6.79 -7.49
CA ASN A 50 10.86 -7.73 -7.70
C ASN A 50 10.40 -7.73 -9.16
N ASN A 51 9.71 -8.79 -9.58
CA ASN A 51 9.11 -8.89 -10.91
C ASN A 51 8.25 -7.65 -11.23
N LYS A 52 8.44 -7.06 -12.42
CA LYS A 52 7.71 -5.86 -12.90
C LYS A 52 6.19 -6.01 -12.78
N LYS A 53 5.65 -7.20 -13.05
CA LYS A 53 4.20 -7.48 -12.98
C LYS A 53 3.66 -7.37 -11.53
N THR A 54 4.41 -7.89 -10.56
CA THR A 54 4.02 -7.94 -9.13
C THR A 54 4.56 -6.78 -8.30
N ARG A 55 5.24 -5.82 -8.92
CA ARG A 55 5.77 -4.64 -8.25
C ARG A 55 4.61 -3.76 -7.77
N HIS A 56 4.71 -3.25 -6.55
CA HIS A 56 3.69 -2.44 -5.86
C HIS A 56 2.31 -3.10 -5.66
N MET A 57 2.20 -4.42 -5.82
CA MET A 57 0.96 -5.13 -5.49
C MET A 57 0.87 -5.46 -4.01
N LEU A 58 -0.33 -5.27 -3.47
CA LEU A 58 -0.75 -5.72 -2.15
C LEU A 58 -0.92 -7.24 -2.12
N PRO A 59 -0.91 -7.86 -0.92
CA PRO A 59 -1.21 -9.29 -0.78
C PRO A 59 -2.61 -9.68 -1.27
N ASN A 60 -3.57 -8.75 -1.21
CA ASN A 60 -4.94 -8.92 -1.69
C ASN A 60 -5.07 -8.91 -3.23
N GLY A 61 -3.97 -8.70 -3.96
CA GLY A 61 -3.94 -8.69 -5.43
C GLY A 61 -4.17 -7.32 -6.09
N PHE A 62 -4.54 -6.29 -5.34
CA PHE A 62 -4.74 -4.94 -5.86
C PHE A 62 -3.46 -4.11 -5.80
N ARG A 63 -3.44 -3.00 -6.54
CA ARG A 63 -2.49 -1.89 -6.33
C ARG A 63 -3.20 -0.79 -5.57
N LYS A 64 -2.56 -0.22 -4.55
CA LYS A 64 -3.17 0.87 -3.77
C LYS A 64 -3.06 2.20 -4.51
N VAL A 65 -4.13 2.97 -4.50
CA VAL A 65 -4.19 4.38 -4.91
C VAL A 65 -4.63 5.20 -3.71
N LEU A 66 -3.94 6.29 -3.44
CA LEU A 66 -4.28 7.17 -2.34
C LEU A 66 -5.41 8.10 -2.77
N VAL A 67 -6.49 8.16 -1.98
CA VAL A 67 -7.73 8.89 -2.27
C VAL A 67 -7.90 10.02 -1.27
N HIS A 68 -8.04 11.25 -1.76
CA HIS A 68 -8.23 12.45 -0.94
C HIS A 68 -9.69 12.91 -0.90
N ASN A 69 -10.43 12.70 -1.99
CA ASN A 69 -11.79 13.18 -2.14
C ASN A 69 -12.66 12.18 -2.94
N VAL A 70 -13.94 12.50 -3.12
CA VAL A 70 -14.91 11.65 -3.82
C VAL A 70 -14.63 11.57 -5.33
N LYS A 71 -14.12 12.64 -5.96
CA LYS A 71 -13.78 12.66 -7.40
C LYS A 71 -12.62 11.72 -7.72
N ASP A 72 -11.66 11.57 -6.80
CA ASP A 72 -10.54 10.63 -6.98
C ASP A 72 -11.01 9.17 -7.11
N LEU A 73 -12.21 8.83 -6.61
CA LEU A 73 -12.79 7.50 -6.78
C LEU A 73 -13.25 7.25 -8.22
N GLU A 74 -13.64 8.30 -8.96
CA GLU A 74 -14.12 8.17 -10.33
C GLU A 74 -12.99 7.71 -11.26
N MET A 75 -11.75 8.12 -10.99
CA MET A 75 -10.56 7.63 -11.69
C MET A 75 -10.39 6.10 -11.56
N LEU A 76 -10.92 5.50 -10.49
CA LEU A 76 -10.82 4.08 -10.22
C LEU A 76 -11.98 3.26 -10.81
N LEU A 77 -13.01 3.91 -11.36
CA LEU A 77 -14.22 3.25 -11.85
C LEU A 77 -13.90 2.20 -12.92
N MET A 78 -13.13 2.59 -13.95
CA MET A 78 -12.73 1.67 -15.03
C MET A 78 -11.73 0.60 -14.59
N GLN A 79 -11.01 0.81 -13.48
CA GLN A 79 -9.90 -0.03 -13.05
C GLN A 79 -10.12 -0.68 -11.68
N ASN A 80 -11.38 -0.82 -11.27
CA ASN A 80 -11.80 -1.34 -9.96
C ASN A 80 -11.26 -2.74 -9.64
N LYS A 81 -11.02 -3.60 -10.63
CA LYS A 81 -10.42 -4.95 -10.47
C LYS A 81 -8.91 -4.93 -10.24
N ARG A 82 -8.23 -3.83 -10.59
CA ARG A 82 -6.76 -3.71 -10.53
C ARG A 82 -6.29 -2.85 -9.37
N PHE A 83 -7.08 -1.86 -8.99
CA PHE A 83 -6.73 -0.90 -7.95
C PHE A 83 -7.71 -0.92 -6.78
N ALA A 84 -7.19 -0.65 -5.60
CA ALA A 84 -7.96 -0.42 -4.38
C ALA A 84 -7.65 1.00 -3.89
N GLY A 85 -8.67 1.69 -3.38
CA GLY A 85 -8.50 3.01 -2.77
C GLY A 85 -7.99 2.91 -1.34
N GLU A 86 -7.11 3.81 -0.94
CA GLU A 86 -6.66 4.02 0.43
C GLU A 86 -6.93 5.47 0.81
N VAL A 87 -7.87 5.70 1.73
CA VAL A 87 -8.28 7.05 2.12
C VAL A 87 -7.15 7.73 2.88
N ALA A 88 -6.74 8.91 2.41
CA ALA A 88 -5.59 9.63 2.94
C ALA A 88 -5.76 10.01 4.42
N HIS A 89 -4.64 10.15 5.12
CA HIS A 89 -4.62 10.49 6.55
C HIS A 89 -5.24 11.86 6.85
N GLY A 90 -5.14 12.84 5.94
CA GLY A 90 -5.69 14.18 6.12
C GLY A 90 -7.21 14.28 5.97
N VAL A 91 -7.91 13.20 5.58
CA VAL A 91 -9.36 13.24 5.36
C VAL A 91 -10.10 13.11 6.70
N SER A 92 -10.97 14.07 6.99
CA SER A 92 -11.84 14.08 8.17
C SER A 92 -12.89 12.96 8.12
N SER A 93 -13.46 12.59 9.28
CA SER A 93 -14.49 11.55 9.40
C SER A 93 -15.72 11.85 8.53
N ARG A 94 -16.19 13.10 8.51
CA ARG A 94 -17.33 13.54 7.67
C ARG A 94 -17.10 13.27 6.18
N LYS A 95 -15.91 13.59 5.66
CA LYS A 95 -15.54 13.32 4.26
C LYS A 95 -15.26 11.84 4.01
N ARG A 96 -14.79 11.10 5.01
CA ARG A 96 -14.61 9.64 4.92
C ARG A 96 -15.93 8.93 4.68
N LYS A 97 -17.02 9.34 5.37
CA LYS A 97 -18.36 8.76 5.18
C LYS A 97 -18.81 8.86 3.71
N SER A 98 -18.73 10.03 3.11
CA SER A 98 -19.13 10.22 1.70
C SER A 98 -18.23 9.46 0.71
N ILE A 99 -16.93 9.35 0.99
CA ILE A 99 -16.01 8.53 0.18
C ILE A 99 -16.38 7.05 0.28
N VAL A 100 -16.70 6.55 1.47
CA VAL A 100 -17.08 5.15 1.68
C VAL A 100 -18.39 4.82 0.97
N GLU A 101 -19.42 5.65 1.16
CA GLU A 101 -20.72 5.51 0.49
C GLU A 101 -20.55 5.51 -1.03
N ARG A 102 -19.79 6.46 -1.59
CA ARG A 102 -19.54 6.50 -3.03
C ARG A 102 -18.72 5.29 -3.51
N ALA A 103 -17.72 4.85 -2.75
CA ALA A 103 -16.92 3.69 -3.11
C ALA A 103 -17.76 2.40 -3.15
N GLN A 104 -18.74 2.26 -2.25
CA GLN A 104 -19.70 1.15 -2.28
C GLN A 104 -20.56 1.18 -3.54
N GLN A 105 -21.11 2.34 -3.91
CA GLN A 105 -21.89 2.51 -5.15
C GLN A 105 -21.09 2.11 -6.40
N LEU A 106 -19.82 2.50 -6.46
CA LEU A 106 -18.94 2.22 -7.61
C LEU A 106 -18.29 0.84 -7.53
N ASN A 107 -18.60 0.04 -6.50
CA ASN A 107 -17.99 -1.25 -6.21
C ASN A 107 -16.44 -1.20 -6.20
N ILE A 108 -15.89 -0.16 -5.59
CA ILE A 108 -14.45 0.06 -5.43
C ILE A 108 -14.05 -0.42 -4.03
N LYS A 109 -13.05 -1.30 -3.96
CA LYS A 109 -12.51 -1.78 -2.68
C LYS A 109 -11.67 -0.70 -2.01
N LEU A 110 -12.01 -0.34 -0.78
CA LEU A 110 -11.19 0.51 0.09
C LEU A 110 -10.37 -0.35 1.08
N THR A 111 -9.10 -0.01 1.28
CA THR A 111 -8.22 -0.73 2.23
C THR A 111 -8.47 -0.34 3.69
N ASN A 112 -8.93 0.88 3.93
CA ASN A 112 -9.13 1.47 5.25
C ASN A 112 -10.51 2.14 5.38
N GLY A 113 -11.54 1.57 4.75
CA GLY A 113 -12.89 2.15 4.67
C GLY A 113 -13.50 2.48 6.04
N HIS A 114 -13.34 1.62 7.04
CA HIS A 114 -13.91 1.82 8.38
C HIS A 114 -13.08 2.73 9.30
N ALA A 115 -11.91 3.20 8.87
CA ALA A 115 -11.03 3.96 9.75
C ALA A 115 -11.62 5.36 10.08
N ARG A 116 -11.66 5.70 11.37
CA ARG A 116 -12.21 6.95 11.95
C ARG A 116 -13.73 7.13 11.81
N ILE A 117 -14.45 6.09 11.42
CA ILE A 117 -15.92 6.08 11.42
C ILE A 117 -16.33 5.24 12.64
N ARG A 118 -16.96 5.87 13.62
CA ARG A 118 -17.62 5.15 14.72
C ARG A 118 -19.03 4.84 14.25
N SER A 119 -19.45 3.58 14.31
CA SER A 119 -20.87 3.23 14.34
C SER A 119 -21.41 3.62 15.71
N GLU A 120 -22.59 4.25 15.76
CA GLU A 120 -23.39 4.20 16.98
C GLU A 120 -23.73 2.73 17.21
N GLU A 121 -23.38 2.19 18.39
CA GLU A 121 -23.89 0.91 18.84
C GLU A 121 -25.39 1.10 19.06
N ASN A 122 -26.19 0.63 18.11
CA ASN A 122 -27.60 0.40 18.39
C ASN A 122 -27.67 -0.90 19.21
N GLU A 123 -28.14 -0.75 20.44
CA GLU A 123 -28.51 -1.81 21.38
C GLU A 123 -29.46 -2.85 20.74
#